data_AF-A0A535C0R1-F1
#
_entry.id   AF-A0A535C0R1-F1
#
_cell.length_a   1.000
_cell.length_b   1.000
_cell.length_c   1.000
_cell.angle_alpha   90.00
_cell.angle_beta   90.00
_cell.angle_gamma   90.00
#
_symmetry.space_group_name_H-M   'P 1'
#
loop_
_entity.id
_entity.type
_entity.pdbx_description
1 polymer ?
#
loop_
_entity_poly.entity_id
_entity_poly.type
_entity_poly.pdbx_seq_one_letter_code
_entity_poly.pdbx_strand_id
1 'polypeptide(L)'
;MASAEPHGRGRPEHVYRLTPAAGDHFPDGHRELTAELVDFMSNEQLRQFFERRAARLEAEYAPRLAGLDFEARVRELARLASEHGHMAEVVEVGDGGLAIRHCNCPIQDVAARTGLPCVNEQQMYERLLGAEVARTTWMAEAADDCTYVMKENQKRVG
;
A
#
# COMPACT_ATOMS: atom_id res chain seq x y z
N MET A 1 -24.49 -3.84 -8.76
CA MET A 1 -25.19 -4.75 -9.68
C MET A 1 -24.15 -5.65 -10.31
N ALA A 2 -24.27 -6.97 -10.16
CA ALA A 2 -23.33 -7.91 -10.78
C ALA A 2 -23.61 -7.94 -12.28
N SER A 3 -22.65 -7.48 -13.08
CA SER A 3 -22.70 -7.61 -14.53
C SER A 3 -22.21 -9.00 -14.90
N ALA A 4 -23.05 -9.79 -15.55
CA ALA A 4 -22.68 -11.09 -16.09
C ALA A 4 -21.86 -10.89 -17.37
N GLU A 5 -20.57 -11.23 -17.34
CA GLU A 5 -19.74 -11.27 -18.55
C GLU A 5 -20.04 -12.54 -19.35
N PRO A 6 -20.11 -12.47 -20.69
CA PRO A 6 -20.49 -13.61 -21.51
C PRO A 6 -19.31 -14.60 -21.62
N HIS A 7 -19.36 -15.68 -20.85
CA HIS A 7 -18.49 -16.84 -21.05
C HIS A 7 -19.23 -17.95 -21.83
N GLY A 8 -18.45 -18.75 -22.58
CA GLY A 8 -18.94 -19.78 -23.50
C GLY A 8 -19.82 -20.87 -22.88
N ARG A 9 -20.21 -21.86 -23.70
CA ARG A 9 -21.21 -22.90 -23.36
C ARG A 9 -20.85 -23.62 -22.04
N GLY A 10 -21.64 -23.41 -20.98
CA GLY A 10 -21.46 -23.98 -19.63
C GLY A 10 -22.58 -23.54 -18.66
N ARG A 11 -22.56 -24.05 -17.41
CA ARG A 11 -23.50 -23.62 -16.35
C ARG A 11 -23.21 -22.14 -16.00
N PRO A 12 -24.23 -21.27 -15.86
CA PRO A 12 -24.01 -19.88 -15.47
C PRO A 12 -23.28 -19.81 -14.13
N GLU A 13 -22.22 -19.02 -14.08
CA GLU A 13 -21.50 -18.70 -12.86
C GLU A 13 -21.95 -17.33 -12.35
N HIS A 14 -22.16 -17.21 -11.04
CA HIS A 14 -22.45 -15.94 -10.40
C HIS A 14 -21.17 -15.40 -9.76
N VAL A 15 -20.71 -14.24 -10.22
CA VAL A 15 -19.59 -13.52 -9.62
C VAL A 15 -20.12 -12.54 -8.58
N TYR A 16 -19.67 -12.71 -7.34
CA TYR A 16 -20.02 -11.82 -6.23
C TYR A 16 -18.81 -10.99 -5.83
N ARG A 17 -19.06 -9.72 -5.44
CA ARG A 17 -18.06 -8.83 -4.85
C ARG A 17 -18.66 -8.19 -3.61
N LEU A 18 -17.87 -8.05 -2.54
CA LEU A 18 -18.29 -7.31 -1.36
C LEU A 18 -18.42 -5.82 -1.71
N THR A 19 -19.53 -5.22 -1.30
CA THR A 19 -19.68 -3.75 -1.33
C THR A 19 -18.96 -3.14 -0.14
N PRO A 20 -18.57 -1.84 -0.18
CA PRO A 20 -18.03 -1.15 1.00
C PRO A 20 -18.89 -1.31 2.26
N ALA A 21 -20.22 -1.23 2.11
CA ALA A 21 -21.19 -1.44 3.20
C ALA A 21 -21.19 -2.85 3.82
N ALA A 22 -20.56 -3.84 3.16
CA ALA A 22 -20.46 -5.18 3.72
C ALA A 22 -19.55 -5.23 4.95
N GLY A 23 -18.58 -4.30 5.05
CA GLY A 23 -17.68 -4.20 6.19
C GLY A 23 -18.39 -3.92 7.52
N ASP A 24 -19.49 -3.16 7.48
CA ASP A 24 -20.26 -2.76 8.67
C ASP A 24 -21.01 -3.93 9.32
N HIS A 25 -21.13 -5.06 8.62
CA HIS A 25 -21.79 -6.26 9.13
C HIS A 25 -20.85 -7.18 9.94
N PHE A 26 -19.54 -6.89 9.96
CA PHE A 26 -18.57 -7.67 10.73
C PHE A 26 -18.28 -6.97 12.07
N PRO A 27 -18.36 -7.67 13.22
CA PRO A 27 -18.02 -7.08 14.51
C PRO A 27 -16.57 -6.61 14.53
N ASP A 28 -16.34 -5.33 14.81
CA ASP A 28 -15.01 -4.75 14.71
C ASP A 28 -14.68 -3.73 15.82
N GLY A 29 -14.59 -4.22 17.06
CA GLY A 29 -14.25 -3.37 18.20
C GLY A 29 -12.82 -2.79 18.14
N HIS A 30 -11.91 -3.37 17.35
CA HIS A 30 -10.55 -2.84 17.22
C HIS A 30 -10.49 -1.65 16.27
N ARG A 31 -11.29 -1.65 15.18
CA ARG A 31 -11.45 -0.47 14.31
C ARG A 31 -12.13 0.66 15.04
N GLU A 32 -13.17 0.39 15.84
CA GLU A 32 -13.86 1.41 16.66
C GLU A 32 -12.88 2.08 17.63
N LEU A 33 -12.18 1.30 18.46
CA LEU A 33 -11.17 1.84 19.39
C LEU A 33 -10.05 2.61 18.67
N THR A 34 -9.59 2.11 17.52
CA THR A 34 -8.54 2.77 16.74
C THR A 34 -9.02 4.12 16.21
N ALA A 35 -10.27 4.20 15.74
CA ALA A 35 -10.87 5.45 15.30
C ALA A 35 -10.97 6.47 16.44
N GLU A 36 -11.45 6.05 17.61
CA GLU A 36 -11.51 6.92 18.80
C GLU A 36 -10.12 7.44 19.20
N LEU A 37 -9.09 6.59 19.19
CA LEU A 37 -7.72 7.00 19.49
C LEU A 37 -7.18 8.00 18.47
N VAL A 38 -7.43 7.78 17.18
CA VAL A 38 -7.01 8.72 16.13
C VAL A 38 -7.71 10.07 16.29
N ASP A 39 -9.01 10.07 16.58
CA ASP A 39 -9.81 11.29 16.75
C ASP A 39 -9.44 12.04 18.05
N PHE A 40 -8.94 11.33 19.07
CA PHE A 40 -8.44 11.92 20.31
C PHE A 40 -7.08 12.62 20.16
N MET A 41 -6.21 12.12 19.28
CA MET A 41 -4.85 12.64 19.11
C MET A 41 -4.85 13.94 18.30
N SER A 42 -3.96 14.87 18.68
CA SER A 42 -3.70 16.04 17.84
C SER A 42 -2.98 15.65 16.53
N ASN A 43 -3.15 16.49 15.50
CA ASN A 43 -2.45 16.32 14.22
C ASN A 43 -0.93 16.19 14.38
N GLU A 44 -0.35 16.91 15.34
CA GLU A 44 1.09 16.86 15.61
C GLU A 44 1.51 15.51 16.21
N GLN A 45 0.75 14.99 17.16
CA GLN A 45 1.01 13.66 17.74
C GLN A 45 0.85 12.55 16.70
N LEU A 46 -0.14 12.67 15.80
CA LEU A 46 -0.34 11.73 14.71
C LEU A 46 0.85 11.75 13.74
N ARG A 47 1.34 12.92 13.33
CA ARG A 47 2.53 13.05 12.46
C ARG A 47 3.75 12.38 13.10
N GLN A 48 4.08 12.77 14.33
CA GLN A 48 5.22 12.21 15.06
C GLN A 48 5.11 10.68 15.22
N PHE A 49 3.90 10.17 15.47
CA PHE A 49 3.67 8.74 15.56
C PHE A 49 3.99 8.03 14.24
N PHE A 50 3.48 8.52 13.11
CA PHE A 50 3.68 7.88 11.81
C PHE A 50 5.11 8.03 11.29
N GLU A 51 5.76 9.16 11.53
CA GLU A 51 7.19 9.36 11.23
C GLU A 51 8.04 8.34 12.00
N ARG A 52 7.80 8.20 13.31
CA ARG A 52 8.51 7.22 14.14
C ARG A 52 8.21 5.78 13.72
N ARG A 53 6.97 5.48 13.33
CA ARG A 53 6.58 4.17 12.82
C ARG A 53 7.33 3.86 11.53
N ALA A 54 7.37 4.78 10.58
CA ALA A 54 8.07 4.61 9.31
C ALA A 54 9.58 4.47 9.51
N ALA A 55 10.20 5.29 10.34
CA ALA A 55 11.62 5.17 10.66
C ALA A 55 11.98 3.79 11.25
N ARG A 56 11.10 3.23 12.10
CA ARG A 56 11.28 1.88 12.64
C ARG A 56 11.20 0.80 11.55
N LEU A 57 10.22 0.88 10.65
CA LEU A 57 10.08 -0.05 9.52
C LEU A 57 11.26 0.08 8.55
N GLU A 58 11.68 1.30 8.27
CA GLU A 58 12.84 1.58 7.42
C GLU A 58 14.12 0.94 7.97
N ALA A 59 14.36 1.07 9.28
CA ALA A 59 15.50 0.43 9.95
C ALA A 59 15.44 -1.10 9.90
N GLU A 60 14.25 -1.69 9.90
CA GLU A 60 14.04 -3.13 9.76
C GLU A 60 14.26 -3.59 8.30
N TYR A 61 13.84 -2.79 7.33
CA TYR A 61 13.87 -3.14 5.91
C TYR A 61 15.27 -2.95 5.31
N ALA A 62 15.95 -1.87 5.66
CA ALA A 62 17.22 -1.48 5.05
C ALA A 62 18.28 -2.61 5.02
N PRO A 63 18.50 -3.41 6.09
CA PRO A 63 19.45 -4.52 6.06
C PRO A 63 19.11 -5.61 5.03
N ARG A 64 17.82 -5.87 4.80
CA ARG A 64 17.35 -6.89 3.83
C ARG A 64 17.47 -6.43 2.38
N LEU A 65 17.52 -5.11 2.17
CA LEU A 65 17.69 -4.51 0.85
C LEU A 65 19.16 -4.24 0.49
N ALA A 66 20.08 -4.49 1.42
CA ALA A 66 21.49 -4.21 1.22
C ALA A 66 22.11 -5.19 0.20
N GLY A 67 22.84 -4.66 -0.79
CA GLY A 67 23.53 -5.46 -1.81
C GLY A 67 22.64 -5.99 -2.94
N LEU A 68 21.32 -5.77 -2.87
CA LEU A 68 20.38 -6.08 -3.95
C LEU A 68 20.43 -5.02 -5.05
N ASP A 69 20.19 -5.43 -6.30
CA ASP A 69 19.93 -4.50 -7.40
C ASP A 69 18.54 -3.84 -7.27
N PHE A 70 18.26 -2.83 -8.10
CA PHE A 70 17.03 -2.05 -7.99
C PHE A 70 15.76 -2.91 -8.05
N GLU A 71 15.66 -3.80 -9.04
CA GLU A 71 14.49 -4.66 -9.20
C GLU A 71 14.32 -5.62 -8.02
N ALA A 72 15.40 -6.25 -7.56
CA ALA A 72 15.39 -7.13 -6.40
C ALA A 72 14.97 -6.38 -5.12
N ARG A 73 15.38 -5.12 -4.97
CA ARG A 73 14.93 -4.27 -3.84
C ARG A 73 13.43 -3.99 -3.90
N VAL A 74 12.88 -3.70 -5.07
CA VAL A 74 11.43 -3.48 -5.24
C VAL A 74 10.64 -4.75 -4.91
N ARG A 75 11.11 -5.91 -5.39
CA ARG A 75 10.50 -7.22 -5.08
C ARG A 75 10.57 -7.56 -3.59
N GLU A 76 11.71 -7.30 -2.95
CA GLU A 76 11.85 -7.53 -1.51
C GLU A 76 11.01 -6.55 -0.68
N LEU A 77 10.85 -5.29 -1.12
CA LEU A 77 9.93 -4.35 -0.48
C LEU A 77 8.47 -4.83 -0.53
N ALA A 78 8.00 -5.33 -1.68
CA ALA A 78 6.65 -5.91 -1.78
C ALA A 78 6.48 -7.12 -0.84
N ARG A 79 7.52 -7.95 -0.70
CA ARG A 79 7.52 -9.07 0.25
C ARG A 79 7.44 -8.60 1.69
N LEU A 80 8.23 -7.60 2.06
CA LEU A 80 8.23 -6.97 3.39
C LEU A 80 6.89 -6.31 3.74
N ALA A 81 6.27 -5.61 2.77
CA ALA A 81 4.94 -5.03 2.92
C ALA A 81 3.90 -6.14 3.18
N SER A 82 4.03 -7.27 2.47
CA SER A 82 3.16 -8.43 2.66
C SER A 82 3.31 -9.08 4.04
N GLU A 83 4.55 -9.20 4.54
CA GLU A 83 4.82 -9.63 5.92
C GLU A 83 4.19 -8.70 6.97
N HIS A 84 4.02 -7.41 6.63
CA HIS A 84 3.37 -6.40 7.46
C HIS A 84 1.85 -6.31 7.28
N GLY A 85 1.24 -7.26 6.56
CA GLY A 85 -0.21 -7.40 6.42
C GLY A 85 -0.82 -6.70 5.21
N HIS A 86 0.00 -6.11 4.33
CA HIS A 86 -0.48 -5.71 3.01
C HIS A 86 -0.68 -6.96 2.11
N MET A 87 -1.48 -6.82 1.07
CA MET A 87 -1.46 -7.77 -0.04
C MET A 87 -0.72 -7.09 -1.18
N ALA A 88 0.59 -7.27 -1.22
CA ALA A 88 1.47 -6.52 -2.12
C ALA A 88 2.02 -7.40 -3.25
N GLU A 89 2.03 -6.87 -4.47
CA GLU A 89 2.64 -7.50 -5.63
C GLU A 89 3.45 -6.49 -6.44
N VAL A 90 4.43 -6.99 -7.20
CA VAL A 90 5.21 -6.17 -8.13
C VAL A 90 4.64 -6.34 -9.53
N VAL A 91 4.37 -5.21 -10.19
CA VAL A 91 3.94 -5.17 -11.58
C VAL A 91 4.92 -4.32 -12.40
N GLU A 92 5.16 -4.72 -13.64
CA GLU A 92 5.91 -3.91 -14.59
C GLU A 92 4.99 -2.82 -15.14
N VAL A 93 5.54 -1.61 -15.27
CA VAL A 93 4.88 -0.49 -15.92
C VAL A 93 5.74 -0.03 -17.10
N GLY A 94 5.14 0.72 -18.03
CA GLY A 94 5.79 1.15 -19.26
C GLY A 94 7.16 1.80 -19.05
N ASP A 95 8.01 1.76 -20.08
CA ASP A 95 9.36 2.36 -20.08
C ASP A 95 10.32 1.82 -19.02
N GLY A 96 10.16 0.55 -18.63
CA GLY A 96 11.03 -0.13 -17.67
C GLY A 96 10.86 0.35 -16.23
N GLY A 97 9.69 0.92 -15.89
CA GLY A 97 9.34 1.21 -14.50
C GLY A 97 8.78 -0.04 -13.80
N LEU A 98 8.84 -0.02 -12.48
CA LEU A 98 8.23 -1.03 -11.62
C LEU A 98 7.17 -0.37 -10.75
N ALA A 99 6.19 -1.15 -10.31
CA ALA A 99 5.21 -0.70 -9.37
C ALA A 99 4.94 -1.73 -8.28
N ILE A 100 4.74 -1.26 -7.06
CA ILE A 100 4.26 -2.06 -5.94
C ILE A 100 2.77 -1.75 -5.79
N ARG A 101 1.92 -2.75 -6.04
CA ARG A 101 0.47 -2.66 -5.91
C ARG A 101 0.02 -3.30 -4.60
N HIS A 102 -0.61 -2.51 -3.74
CA HIS A 102 -1.23 -2.95 -2.49
C HIS A 102 -2.74 -3.12 -2.72
N CYS A 103 -3.18 -4.37 -2.84
CA CYS A 103 -4.60 -4.74 -2.99
C CYS A 103 -5.32 -4.88 -1.64
N ASN A 104 -4.61 -4.68 -0.53
CA ASN A 104 -5.14 -4.60 0.83
C ASN A 104 -4.27 -3.68 1.68
N CYS A 105 -4.91 -2.87 2.53
CA CYS A 105 -4.25 -2.06 3.54
C CYS A 105 -4.72 -2.50 4.94
N PRO A 106 -3.84 -3.02 5.81
CA PRO A 106 -4.22 -3.49 7.14
C PRO A 106 -4.66 -2.37 8.09
N ILE A 107 -4.45 -1.10 7.71
CA ILE A 107 -4.80 0.09 8.48
C ILE A 107 -5.64 1.07 7.64
N GLN A 108 -6.50 0.54 6.74
CA GLN A 108 -7.22 1.35 5.76
C GLN A 108 -8.03 2.50 6.39
N ASP A 109 -8.65 2.29 7.56
CA ASP A 109 -9.48 3.33 8.19
C ASP A 109 -8.65 4.50 8.68
N VAL A 110 -7.48 4.21 9.25
CA VAL A 110 -6.55 5.24 9.70
C VAL A 110 -5.94 5.96 8.51
N ALA A 111 -5.64 5.22 7.44
CA ALA A 111 -5.15 5.77 6.18
C ALA A 111 -6.19 6.70 5.53
N ALA A 112 -7.47 6.30 5.50
CA ALA A 112 -8.56 7.10 4.94
C ALA A 112 -8.84 8.37 5.76
N ARG A 113 -8.69 8.31 7.09
CA ARG A 113 -8.90 9.46 7.98
C ARG A 113 -7.77 10.49 7.93
N THR A 114 -6.52 10.05 7.82
CA THR A 114 -5.35 10.92 8.06
C THR A 114 -4.44 11.10 6.86
N GLY A 115 -4.40 10.14 5.93
CA GLY A 115 -3.42 10.07 4.84
C GLY A 115 -1.97 9.85 5.27
N LEU A 116 -1.65 10.02 6.56
CA LEU A 116 -0.29 9.98 7.11
C LEU A 116 0.42 8.64 6.89
N PRO A 117 -0.22 7.46 7.07
CA PRO A 117 0.44 6.19 6.80
C PRO A 117 0.96 6.10 5.36
N CYS A 118 0.14 6.50 4.39
CA CYS A 118 0.45 6.37 2.98
C CYS A 118 1.53 7.37 2.53
N VAL A 119 1.53 8.60 3.08
CA VAL A 119 2.60 9.59 2.82
C VAL A 119 3.93 9.08 3.38
N ASN A 120 3.94 8.56 4.60
CA ASN A 120 5.15 8.06 5.24
C ASN A 120 5.68 6.78 4.55
N GLU A 121 4.79 5.90 4.08
CA GLU A 121 5.15 4.72 3.28
C GLU A 121 5.84 5.11 1.97
N GLN A 122 5.26 6.06 1.21
CA GLN A 122 5.85 6.55 -0.03
C GLN A 122 7.25 7.12 0.22
N GLN A 123 7.40 8.03 1.19
CA GLN A 123 8.70 8.64 1.50
C GLN A 123 9.73 7.61 2.00
N MET A 124 9.29 6.59 2.73
CA MET A 124 10.14 5.48 3.15
C MET A 124 10.63 4.69 1.94
N TYR A 125 9.75 4.37 0.97
CA TYR A 125 10.17 3.70 -0.26
C TYR A 125 11.15 4.54 -1.07
N GLU A 126 10.96 5.86 -1.17
CA GLU A 126 11.90 6.76 -1.83
C GLU A 126 13.29 6.69 -1.20
N ARG A 127 13.38 6.77 0.14
CA ARG A 127 14.64 6.68 0.87
C ARG A 127 15.31 5.33 0.73
N LEU A 128 14.53 4.24 0.85
CA LEU A 128 15.06 2.88 0.73
C LEU A 128 15.55 2.62 -0.69
N LEU A 129 14.81 3.00 -1.73
CA LEU A 129 15.18 2.74 -3.11
C LEU A 129 16.21 3.73 -3.67
N GLY A 130 16.28 4.95 -3.14
CA GLY A 130 17.07 6.04 -3.72
C GLY A 130 16.51 6.52 -5.06
N ALA A 131 15.20 6.39 -5.25
CA ALA A 131 14.47 6.70 -6.47
C ALA A 131 13.19 7.47 -6.15
N GLU A 132 12.68 8.22 -7.12
CA GLU A 132 11.37 8.85 -7.00
C GLU A 132 10.28 7.77 -7.00
N VAL A 133 9.31 7.90 -6.09
CA VAL A 133 8.17 7.00 -5.98
C VAL A 133 6.90 7.83 -6.07
N ALA A 134 6.06 7.55 -7.07
CA ALA A 134 4.79 8.24 -7.27
C ALA A 134 3.63 7.31 -6.92
N ARG A 135 2.72 7.73 -6.03
CA ARG A 135 1.47 7.01 -5.83
C ARG A 135 0.49 7.38 -6.95
N THR A 136 0.03 6.38 -7.70
CA THR A 136 -0.83 6.56 -8.89
C THR A 136 -2.28 6.19 -8.66
N THR A 137 -2.55 5.27 -7.73
CA THR A 137 -3.90 4.90 -7.29
C THR A 137 -3.97 4.91 -5.76
N TRP A 138 -5.17 5.11 -5.22
CA TRP A 138 -5.39 5.18 -3.78
C TRP A 138 -6.75 4.63 -3.37
N MET A 139 -6.76 3.61 -2.52
CA MET A 139 -8.01 3.00 -2.01
C MET A 139 -8.93 4.00 -1.29
N ALA A 140 -8.38 5.05 -0.66
CA ALA A 140 -9.21 6.07 -0.01
C ALA A 140 -10.04 6.90 -1.01
N GLU A 141 -9.63 6.93 -2.29
CA GLU A 141 -10.35 7.58 -3.39
C GLU A 141 -11.19 6.58 -4.20
N ALA A 142 -11.60 5.47 -3.57
CA ALA A 142 -12.40 4.40 -4.16
C ALA A 142 -11.72 3.63 -5.32
N ALA A 143 -10.38 3.61 -5.36
CA ALA A 143 -9.65 2.64 -6.16
C ALA A 143 -9.69 1.24 -5.53
N ASP A 144 -9.52 0.20 -6.35
CA ASP A 144 -9.44 -1.20 -5.89
C ASP A 144 -8.06 -1.51 -5.22
N ASP A 145 -7.08 -0.61 -5.36
CA ASP A 145 -5.72 -0.78 -4.86
C ASP A 145 -5.01 0.56 -4.57
N CYS A 146 -3.88 0.49 -3.87
CA CYS A 146 -2.88 1.56 -3.83
C CYS A 146 -1.64 1.13 -4.62
N THR A 147 -1.31 1.86 -5.68
CA THR A 147 -0.15 1.55 -6.54
C THR A 147 0.91 2.63 -6.43
N TYR A 148 2.11 2.23 -6.05
CA TYR A 148 3.32 3.04 -6.05
C TYR A 148 4.14 2.70 -7.28
N VAL A 149 4.48 3.69 -8.10
CA VAL A 149 5.31 3.55 -9.31
C VAL A 149 6.69 4.12 -9.01
N MET A 150 7.73 3.39 -9.42
CA MET A 150 9.12 3.78 -9.25
C MET A 150 9.95 3.39 -10.47
N LYS A 151 11.02 4.13 -10.70
CA LYS A 151 11.98 3.83 -11.78
C LYS A 151 13.40 4.04 -11.28
N GLU A 152 14.31 3.20 -11.75
CA GLU A 152 15.72 3.37 -11.40
C GLU A 152 16.23 4.71 -11.94
N ASN A 153 16.79 5.53 -11.06
CA ASN A 153 17.48 6.74 -11.46
C ASN A 153 18.72 6.35 -12.27
N GLN A 154 18.74 6.65 -13.56
CA GLN A 154 19.96 6.51 -14.36
C GLN A 154 21.04 7.40 -13.72
N LYS A 155 21.98 6.79 -13.00
CA LYS A 155 23.14 7.52 -12.48
C LYS A 155 23.81 8.20 -13.67
N ARG A 156 23.87 9.54 -13.66
CA ARG A 156 24.83 10.28 -14.49
C ARG A 156 26.21 9.82 -14.05
N VAL A 157 26.80 8.90 -14.81
CA VAL A 157 28.21 8.59 -14.74
C VAL A 157 28.93 9.85 -15.24
N GLY A 158 29.46 10.63 -14.29
CA GLY A 158 30.44 11.68 -14.55
C GLY A 158 31.83 11.14 -14.31
#